data_AF-A0A355F3K9-F1
#
_entry.id   AF-A0A355F3K9-F1
#
_cell.length_a   1.000
_cell.length_b   1.000
_cell.length_c   1.000
_cell.angle_alpha   90.00
_cell.angle_beta   90.00
_cell.angle_gamma   90.00
#
_symmetry.space_group_name_H-M   'P 1'
#
loop_
_entity.id
_entity.type
_entity.pdbx_description
1 polymer ?
#
loop_
_entity_poly.entity_id
_entity_poly.type
_entity_poly.pdbx_seq_one_letter_code
_entity_poly.pdbx_strand_id
1 'polypeptide(L)'
;MPAMAKLEAPTDPTVAYLHAHGIRVAPGELEEMVREAVERLHRTLYRPDPRPDLTAAEAAVLLRGGFVLEPADLGTEDPLVQTAAELAALLQESLPTAEAAARLGVDPSRIRQRLTSEPPSLYGIRLASGWVVPVFQLEGDKVLPGIAEVVARLDAELHPVAVFRWFHLPNADLALERDGDEPRLLSPRDWLRLGLPAAVVAELAAQL
;
A
#
# COMPACT_ATOMS: atom_id res chain seq x y z
N MET A 1 -6.84 -52.25 -6.98
CA MET A 1 -7.54 -51.33 -6.06
C MET A 1 -6.57 -50.21 -5.71
N PRO A 2 -6.74 -48.99 -6.24
CA PRO A 2 -5.83 -47.89 -5.97
C PRO A 2 -6.23 -47.22 -4.64
N ALA A 3 -5.22 -46.90 -3.84
CA ALA A 3 -5.36 -46.19 -2.57
C ALA A 3 -5.92 -44.78 -2.82
N MET A 4 -7.02 -44.45 -2.16
CA MET A 4 -7.53 -43.09 -2.12
C MET A 4 -6.57 -42.24 -1.28
N ALA A 5 -5.92 -41.28 -1.93
CA ALA A 5 -5.20 -40.22 -1.27
C ALA A 5 -6.19 -39.44 -0.39
N LYS A 6 -5.94 -39.47 0.92
CA LYS A 6 -6.66 -38.73 1.93
C LYS A 6 -6.29 -37.25 1.70
N LEU A 7 -7.25 -36.41 1.28
CA LEU A 7 -7.08 -34.97 1.33
C LEU A 7 -6.91 -34.59 2.81
N GLU A 8 -5.69 -34.26 3.22
CA GLU A 8 -5.44 -33.63 4.51
C GLU A 8 -6.11 -32.25 4.51
N ALA A 9 -6.91 -31.98 5.55
CA ALA A 9 -7.53 -30.68 5.75
C ALA A 9 -6.45 -29.59 5.90
N PRO A 10 -6.70 -28.34 5.49
CA PRO A 10 -5.71 -27.27 5.65
C PRO A 10 -5.38 -27.09 7.14
N THR A 11 -4.14 -27.39 7.52
CA THR A 11 -3.65 -27.48 8.90
C THR A 11 -3.37 -26.12 9.57
N ASP A 12 -3.59 -25.00 8.86
CA ASP A 12 -3.35 -23.65 9.37
C ASP A 12 -4.68 -22.89 9.60
N PRO A 13 -5.04 -22.59 10.86
CA PRO A 13 -6.27 -21.86 11.18
C PRO A 13 -6.31 -20.45 10.57
N THR A 14 -5.15 -19.84 10.32
CA THR A 14 -5.02 -18.53 9.66
C THR A 14 -5.44 -18.64 8.21
N VAL A 15 -4.97 -19.67 7.49
CA VAL A 15 -5.30 -19.90 6.08
C VAL A 15 -6.78 -20.22 5.92
N ALA A 16 -7.33 -21.03 6.83
CA ALA A 16 -8.76 -21.30 6.87
C ALA A 16 -9.60 -20.03 7.11
N TYR A 17 -9.16 -19.16 8.01
CA TYR A 17 -9.81 -17.87 8.27
C TYR A 17 -9.76 -16.95 7.05
N LEU A 18 -8.60 -16.81 6.41
CA LEU A 18 -8.43 -15.98 5.20
C LEU A 18 -9.33 -16.47 4.05
N HIS A 19 -9.37 -17.78 3.81
CA HIS A 19 -10.19 -18.37 2.76
C HIS A 19 -11.68 -18.15 3.02
N ALA A 20 -12.12 -18.28 4.28
CA ALA A 20 -13.50 -18.01 4.68
C ALA A 20 -13.93 -16.55 4.42
N HIS A 21 -12.97 -15.63 4.37
CA HIS A 21 -13.20 -14.20 4.09
C HIS A 21 -12.84 -13.81 2.65
N GLY A 22 -12.72 -14.79 1.74
CA GLY A 22 -12.51 -14.54 0.31
C GLY A 22 -11.06 -14.32 -0.10
N ILE A 23 -10.12 -14.34 0.84
CA ILE A 23 -8.68 -14.20 0.58
C ILE A 23 -8.12 -15.60 0.29
N ARG A 24 -7.98 -15.92 -0.99
CA ARG A 24 -7.43 -17.21 -1.45
C ARG A 24 -5.94 -17.08 -1.71
N VAL A 25 -5.13 -17.38 -0.70
CA VAL A 25 -3.66 -17.39 -0.79
C VAL A 25 -3.13 -18.72 -0.26
N ALA A 26 -2.04 -19.22 -0.84
CA ALA A 26 -1.34 -20.38 -0.32
C ALA A 26 -0.50 -19.97 0.92
N PRO A 27 -0.32 -20.84 1.94
CA PRO A 27 0.41 -20.48 3.15
C PRO A 27 1.85 -19.97 2.88
N GLY A 28 2.58 -20.66 1.99
CA GLY A 28 3.95 -20.25 1.63
C GLY A 28 4.02 -18.94 0.86
N GLU A 29 3.03 -18.66 0.02
CA GLU A 29 2.92 -17.41 -0.73
C GLU A 29 2.65 -16.23 0.21
N LEU A 30 1.77 -16.41 1.21
CA LEU A 30 1.53 -15.41 2.24
C LEU A 30 2.82 -15.11 3.05
N GLU A 31 3.58 -16.14 3.40
CA GLU A 31 4.84 -15.97 4.12
C GLU A 31 5.86 -15.18 3.29
N GLU A 32 5.99 -15.49 1.99
CA GLU A 32 6.85 -14.75 1.06
C GLU A 32 6.44 -13.28 0.96
N MET A 33 5.13 -12.99 0.88
CA MET A 33 4.62 -11.62 0.83
C MET A 33 4.92 -10.84 2.11
N VAL A 34 4.72 -11.46 3.28
CA VAL A 34 5.05 -10.83 4.57
C VAL A 34 6.56 -10.62 4.69
N ARG A 35 7.38 -11.58 4.26
CA ARG A 35 8.84 -11.45 4.23
C ARG A 35 9.27 -10.28 3.35
N GLU A 36 8.75 -10.20 2.13
CA GLU A 36 9.03 -9.09 1.21
C GLU A 36 8.57 -7.75 1.79
N ALA A 37 7.42 -7.71 2.47
CA ALA A 37 6.94 -6.50 3.14
C ALA A 37 7.89 -6.06 4.28
N VAL A 38 8.34 -6.99 5.12
CA VAL A 38 9.24 -6.70 6.24
C VAL A 38 10.65 -6.31 5.75
N GLU A 39 11.13 -6.87 4.65
CA GLU A 39 12.41 -6.48 4.03
C GLU A 39 12.39 -5.06 3.47
N ARG A 40 11.22 -4.58 3.05
CA ARG A 40 11.03 -3.21 2.54
C ARG A 40 10.90 -2.15 3.63
N LEU A 41 10.51 -2.54 4.84
CA LEU A 41 10.50 -1.61 5.96
C LEU A 41 11.94 -1.21 6.29
N HIS A 42 12.23 0.09 6.24
CA HIS A 42 13.51 0.63 6.68
C HIS A 42 13.70 0.38 8.19
N ARG A 43 14.34 -0.75 8.51
CA ARG A 43 14.63 -1.19 9.90
C ARG A 43 15.40 -0.17 10.72
N THR A 44 16.04 0.80 10.09
CA THR A 44 16.85 1.84 10.72
C THR A 44 16.02 2.94 11.38
N LEU A 45 14.76 3.16 11.00
CA LEU A 45 13.96 4.28 11.49
C LEU A 45 13.13 3.96 12.76
N TYR A 46 13.00 2.69 13.11
CA TYR A 46 12.24 2.24 14.29
C TYR A 46 13.14 1.36 15.15
N ARG A 47 13.72 1.94 16.21
CA ARG A 47 14.34 1.15 17.26
C ARG A 47 13.34 0.95 18.39
N PRO A 48 13.14 -0.29 18.86
CA PRO A 48 12.31 -0.57 20.03
C PRO A 48 12.81 0.12 21.30
N ASP A 49 14.11 0.44 21.36
CA ASP A 49 14.74 1.15 22.46
C ASP A 49 15.37 2.45 21.97
N PRO A 50 14.84 3.62 22.35
CA PRO A 50 15.39 4.92 21.96
C PRO A 50 16.61 5.33 22.80
N ARG A 51 16.87 4.68 23.94
CA ARG A 51 17.91 5.05 24.90
C ARG A 51 19.34 5.03 24.34
N PRO A 52 19.73 4.12 23.41
CA PRO A 52 21.06 4.11 22.82
C PRO A 52 21.39 5.35 21.97
N ASP A 53 20.37 6.07 21.50
CA ASP A 53 20.53 7.26 20.64
C ASP A 53 20.42 8.58 21.43
N LEU A 54 20.19 8.50 22.74
CA LEU A 54 20.05 9.65 23.63
C LEU A 54 21.26 9.78 24.55
N THR A 55 21.79 10.99 24.66
CA THR A 55 22.67 11.34 25.77
C THR A 55 21.89 11.33 27.08
N ALA A 56 22.59 11.16 28.21
CA ALA A 56 21.98 11.21 29.53
C ALA A 56 21.22 12.53 29.80
N ALA A 57 21.67 13.64 29.20
CA ALA A 57 21.02 14.93 29.29
C ALA A 57 19.69 14.97 28.52
N GLU A 58 19.66 14.45 27.29
CA GLU A 58 18.45 14.38 26.45
C GLU A 58 17.38 13.47 27.06
N ALA A 59 17.79 12.28 27.53
CA ALA A 59 16.90 11.37 28.22
C ALA A 59 16.26 12.01 29.46
N ALA A 60 17.05 12.76 30.25
CA ALA A 60 16.53 13.46 31.43
C ALA A 60 15.56 14.60 31.08
N VAL A 61 15.75 15.29 29.94
CA VAL A 61 14.79 16.30 29.45
C VAL A 61 13.48 15.65 29.04
N LEU A 62 13.53 14.56 28.29
CA LEU A 62 12.35 13.83 27.81
C LEU A 62 11.54 13.25 28.98
N LEU A 63 12.20 12.62 29.96
CA LEU A 63 11.53 12.11 31.16
C LEU A 63 10.85 13.21 31.97
N ARG A 64 11.50 14.39 32.11
CA ARG A 64 10.86 15.56 32.76
C ARG A 64 9.65 16.08 31.98
N GLY A 65 9.65 15.94 30.66
CA GLY A 65 8.54 16.27 29.78
C GLY A 65 7.39 15.25 29.80
N GLY A 66 7.52 14.16 30.56
CA GLY A 66 6.49 13.11 30.66
C GLY A 66 6.57 12.03 29.59
N PHE A 67 7.67 11.97 28.82
CA PHE A 67 7.89 10.88 27.86
C PHE A 67 8.33 9.61 28.58
N VAL A 68 7.85 8.45 28.11
CA VAL A 68 8.24 7.11 28.55
C VAL A 68 9.39 6.65 27.64
N LEU A 69 10.50 6.18 28.21
CA LEU A 69 11.70 5.76 27.44
C LEU A 69 11.96 4.25 27.51
N GLU A 70 11.13 3.53 28.24
CA GLU A 70 11.11 2.07 28.30
C GLU A 70 10.76 1.49 26.91
N PRO A 71 11.41 0.39 26.49
CA PRO A 71 11.04 -0.28 25.26
C PRO A 71 9.57 -0.67 25.29
N ALA A 72 8.80 -0.14 24.34
CA ALA A 72 7.39 -0.47 24.22
C ALA A 72 7.28 -1.82 23.49
N ASP A 73 6.73 -2.83 24.17
CA ASP A 73 6.19 -4.01 23.48
C ASP A 73 4.83 -3.62 22.92
N LEU A 74 4.84 -3.11 21.69
CA LEU A 74 3.64 -2.64 21.02
C LEU A 74 2.79 -3.80 20.47
N GLY A 75 3.30 -5.04 20.49
CA GLY A 75 2.57 -6.21 19.99
C GLY A 75 1.96 -5.99 18.60
N THR A 76 0.64 -6.18 18.48
CA THR A 76 -0.13 -5.93 17.23
C THR A 76 -0.41 -4.45 16.94
N GLU A 77 -0.16 -3.56 17.90
CA GLU A 77 -0.26 -2.11 17.73
C GLU A 77 1.05 -1.50 17.21
N ASP A 78 2.08 -2.33 16.97
CA ASP A 78 3.32 -1.89 16.35
C ASP A 78 3.06 -1.33 14.95
N PRO A 79 3.35 -0.05 14.68
CA PRO A 79 3.15 0.56 13.38
C PRO A 79 3.91 -0.14 12.24
N LEU A 80 5.02 -0.81 12.53
CA LEU A 80 5.74 -1.62 11.55
C LEU A 80 4.94 -2.87 11.18
N VAL A 81 4.34 -3.55 12.16
CA VAL A 81 3.50 -4.73 11.91
C VAL A 81 2.29 -4.32 11.07
N GLN A 82 1.65 -3.19 11.39
CA GLN A 82 0.53 -2.66 10.63
C GLN A 82 0.94 -2.31 9.19
N THR A 83 2.08 -1.62 9.02
CA THR A 83 2.57 -1.24 7.68
C THR A 83 2.95 -2.48 6.86
N ALA A 84 3.56 -3.50 7.48
CA ALA A 84 3.87 -4.76 6.81
C ALA A 84 2.60 -5.49 6.36
N ALA A 85 1.58 -5.55 7.22
CA ALA A 85 0.30 -6.17 6.90
C ALA A 85 -0.41 -5.43 5.76
N GLU A 86 -0.43 -4.10 5.77
CA GLU A 86 -0.99 -3.29 4.69
C GLU A 86 -0.23 -3.46 3.38
N LEU A 87 1.10 -3.52 3.42
CA LEU A 87 1.90 -3.78 2.23
C LEU A 87 1.62 -5.19 1.68
N ALA A 88 1.53 -6.21 2.53
CA ALA A 88 1.18 -7.56 2.09
C ALA A 88 -0.21 -7.60 1.44
N ALA A 89 -1.21 -6.93 2.03
CA ALA A 89 -2.55 -6.80 1.44
C ALA A 89 -2.51 -6.06 0.08
N LEU A 90 -1.77 -4.96 0.00
CA LEU A 90 -1.57 -4.21 -1.24
C LEU A 90 -0.93 -5.07 -2.35
N LEU A 91 0.08 -5.88 -2.00
CA LEU A 91 0.72 -6.80 -2.94
C LEU A 91 -0.24 -7.91 -3.38
N GLN A 92 -1.08 -8.42 -2.47
CA GLN A 92 -2.10 -9.42 -2.77
C GLN A 92 -3.09 -8.92 -3.84
N GLU A 93 -3.50 -7.67 -3.70
CA GLU A 93 -4.44 -7.03 -4.63
C GLU A 93 -3.76 -6.54 -5.91
N SER A 94 -2.43 -6.51 -5.97
CA SER A 94 -1.69 -6.02 -7.12
C SER A 94 -1.62 -7.06 -8.23
N LEU A 95 -1.75 -6.62 -9.49
CA LEU A 95 -1.69 -7.50 -10.64
C LEU A 95 -0.27 -7.57 -11.21
N PRO A 96 0.26 -8.77 -11.50
CA PRO A 96 1.41 -8.91 -12.36
C PRO A 96 1.18 -8.22 -13.71
N THR A 97 2.25 -7.76 -14.34
CA THR A 97 2.19 -7.03 -15.63
C THR A 97 1.31 -7.72 -16.69
N ALA A 98 1.40 -9.06 -16.80
CA ALA A 98 0.62 -9.82 -17.77
C ALA A 98 -0.89 -9.81 -17.47
N GLU A 99 -1.26 -9.88 -16.19
CA GLU A 99 -2.66 -9.84 -15.75
C GLU A 99 -3.24 -8.42 -15.87
N ALA A 100 -2.46 -7.39 -15.52
CA ALA A 100 -2.84 -6.01 -15.74
C ALA A 100 -3.09 -5.72 -17.23
N ALA A 101 -2.23 -6.27 -18.10
CA ALA A 101 -2.39 -6.17 -19.55
C ALA A 101 -3.67 -6.86 -20.04
N ALA A 102 -3.92 -8.09 -19.59
CA ALA A 102 -5.15 -8.82 -19.92
C ALA A 102 -6.40 -8.07 -19.45
N ARG A 103 -6.38 -7.53 -18.22
CA ARG A 103 -7.49 -6.75 -17.65
C ARG A 103 -7.78 -5.48 -18.42
N LEU A 104 -6.76 -4.80 -18.92
CA LEU A 104 -6.88 -3.56 -19.68
C LEU A 104 -7.03 -3.78 -21.20
N GLY A 105 -7.02 -5.03 -21.67
CA GLY A 105 -7.09 -5.35 -23.10
C GLY A 105 -5.92 -4.82 -23.92
N VAL A 106 -4.71 -4.75 -23.34
CA VAL A 106 -3.50 -4.24 -24.00
C VAL A 106 -2.37 -5.27 -23.98
N ASP A 107 -1.30 -4.99 -24.73
CA ASP A 107 -0.10 -5.82 -24.71
C ASP A 107 0.72 -5.62 -23.42
N PRO A 108 1.34 -6.68 -22.83
CA PRO A 108 2.21 -6.56 -21.66
C PRO A 108 3.36 -5.55 -21.81
N SER A 109 3.89 -5.36 -23.02
CA SER A 109 4.90 -4.34 -23.30
C SER A 109 4.39 -2.93 -23.04
N ARG A 110 3.10 -2.67 -23.33
CA ARG A 110 2.48 -1.37 -23.09
C ARG A 110 2.34 -1.08 -21.60
N ILE A 111 2.06 -2.09 -20.77
CA ILE A 111 2.07 -1.91 -19.32
C ILE A 111 3.48 -1.57 -18.83
N ARG A 112 4.50 -2.34 -19.24
CA ARG A 112 5.90 -2.05 -18.86
C ARG A 112 6.32 -0.63 -19.26
N GLN A 113 6.02 -0.22 -20.48
CA GLN A 113 6.32 1.14 -20.96
C GLN A 113 5.67 2.21 -20.08
N ARG A 114 4.43 2.01 -19.63
CA ARG A 114 3.74 2.98 -18.77
C ARG A 114 4.31 3.06 -17.36
N LEU A 115 4.89 1.97 -16.87
CA LEU A 115 5.54 1.90 -15.55
C LEU A 115 6.95 2.51 -15.57
N THR A 116 7.67 2.35 -16.68
CA THR A 116 9.08 2.76 -16.80
C THR A 116 9.29 4.02 -17.64
N SER A 117 8.23 4.64 -18.17
CA SER A 117 8.36 5.92 -18.87
C SER A 117 8.77 7.01 -17.90
N GLU A 118 9.42 8.05 -18.43
CA GLU A 118 9.74 9.26 -17.67
C GLU A 118 9.03 10.46 -18.31
N PRO A 119 7.97 11.00 -17.68
CA PRO A 119 7.37 10.56 -16.41
C PRO A 119 6.53 9.26 -16.55
N PRO A 120 6.34 8.51 -15.46
CA PRO A 120 5.50 7.31 -15.46
C PRO A 120 4.02 7.67 -15.61
N SER A 121 3.25 6.78 -16.24
CA SER A 121 1.80 6.95 -16.46
C SER A 121 0.94 5.84 -15.81
N LEU A 122 1.59 4.93 -15.08
CA LEU A 122 1.00 3.96 -14.15
C LEU A 122 1.90 3.83 -12.94
N TYR A 123 1.29 3.65 -11.77
CA TYR A 123 2.02 3.36 -10.55
C TYR A 123 2.35 1.87 -10.50
N GLY A 124 3.59 1.53 -10.17
CA GLY A 124 4.06 0.17 -10.06
C GLY A 124 4.87 -0.05 -8.81
N ILE A 125 4.83 -1.28 -8.30
CA ILE A 125 5.73 -1.73 -7.24
C ILE A 125 6.72 -2.72 -7.87
N ARG A 126 8.02 -2.45 -7.69
CA ARG A 126 9.09 -3.26 -8.26
C ARG A 126 9.50 -4.38 -7.30
N LEU A 127 8.98 -5.59 -7.47
CA LEU A 127 9.37 -6.77 -6.70
C LEU A 127 10.61 -7.45 -7.30
N ALA A 128 11.18 -8.40 -6.56
CA ALA A 128 12.25 -9.26 -7.08
C ALA A 128 11.77 -10.09 -8.29
N SER A 129 10.50 -10.50 -8.27
CA SER A 129 9.82 -11.26 -9.34
C SER A 129 9.41 -10.41 -10.55
N GLY A 130 9.42 -9.08 -10.44
CA GLY A 130 9.06 -8.16 -11.51
C GLY A 130 8.17 -7.02 -11.04
N TRP A 131 7.51 -6.35 -12.00
CA TRP A 131 6.59 -5.27 -11.69
C TRP A 131 5.18 -5.80 -11.43
N VAL A 132 4.57 -5.32 -10.35
CA VAL A 132 3.15 -5.45 -10.06
C VAL A 132 2.46 -4.09 -10.10
N VAL A 133 1.19 -4.10 -10.48
CA VAL A 133 0.33 -2.93 -10.69
C VAL A 133 -0.79 -2.96 -9.65
N PRO A 134 -0.75 -2.10 -8.63
CA PRO A 134 -1.82 -2.03 -7.63
C PRO A 134 -3.19 -1.75 -8.25
N VAL A 135 -4.21 -2.51 -7.88
CA VAL A 135 -5.55 -2.44 -8.49
C VAL A 135 -6.29 -1.14 -8.17
N PHE A 136 -5.90 -0.41 -7.11
CA PHE A 136 -6.52 0.88 -6.77
C PHE A 136 -6.38 1.96 -7.84
N GLN A 137 -5.55 1.76 -8.88
CA GLN A 137 -5.47 2.70 -10.00
C GLN A 137 -6.40 2.33 -11.17
N LEU A 138 -7.15 1.23 -11.03
CA LEU A 138 -8.03 0.67 -12.04
C LEU A 138 -9.51 0.82 -11.63
N GLU A 139 -10.38 0.93 -12.64
CA GLU A 139 -11.84 0.90 -12.51
C GLU A 139 -12.37 -0.05 -13.60
N GLY A 140 -12.70 -1.28 -13.22
CA GLY A 140 -13.06 -2.33 -14.18
C GLY A 140 -11.91 -2.68 -15.13
N ASP A 141 -12.13 -2.50 -16.43
CA ASP A 141 -11.20 -2.71 -17.55
C ASP A 141 -10.46 -1.43 -17.98
N LYS A 142 -10.57 -0.37 -17.18
CA LYS A 142 -9.96 0.93 -17.45
C LYS A 142 -9.06 1.37 -16.31
N VAL A 143 -8.20 2.31 -16.65
CA VAL A 143 -7.39 3.05 -15.68
C VAL A 143 -8.20 4.26 -15.22
N LEU A 144 -8.03 4.67 -13.95
CA LEU A 144 -8.67 5.87 -13.43
C LEU A 144 -8.35 7.09 -14.32
N PRO A 145 -9.35 7.93 -14.63
CA PRO A 145 -9.12 9.18 -15.35
C PRO A 145 -8.07 10.04 -14.66
N GLY A 146 -7.16 10.64 -15.44
CA GLY A 146 -6.14 11.56 -14.90
C GLY A 146 -5.03 10.93 -14.06
N ILE A 147 -5.01 9.60 -13.85
CA ILE A 147 -3.99 8.97 -13.00
C ILE A 147 -2.56 9.22 -13.51
N ALA A 148 -2.39 9.32 -14.83
CA ALA A 148 -1.08 9.54 -15.43
C ALA A 148 -0.49 10.89 -15.00
N GLU A 149 -1.34 11.92 -14.85
CA GLU A 149 -0.92 13.24 -14.37
C GLU A 149 -0.49 13.18 -12.90
N VAL A 150 -1.21 12.40 -12.09
CA VAL A 150 -0.92 12.23 -10.66
C VAL A 150 0.36 11.44 -10.44
N VAL A 151 0.49 10.28 -11.10
CA VAL A 151 1.66 9.40 -10.96
C VAL A 151 2.93 10.06 -11.47
N ALA A 152 2.84 10.89 -12.51
CA ALA A 152 3.96 11.68 -13.00
C ALA A 152 4.54 12.67 -11.97
N ARG A 153 3.79 12.98 -10.91
CA ARG A 153 4.18 13.93 -9.86
C ARG A 153 4.56 13.26 -8.53
N LEU A 154 4.34 11.95 -8.39
CA LEU A 154 4.73 11.22 -7.18
C LEU A 154 6.24 11.10 -7.10
N ASP A 155 6.79 11.31 -5.91
CA ASP A 155 8.19 10.94 -5.63
C ASP A 155 8.34 9.41 -5.70
N ALA A 156 9.35 8.97 -6.46
CA ALA A 156 9.68 7.56 -6.65
C ALA A 156 10.20 6.89 -5.37
N GLU A 157 10.66 7.68 -4.38
CA GLU A 157 11.12 7.18 -3.08
C GLU A 157 9.98 6.92 -2.08
N LEU A 158 8.74 7.32 -2.40
CA LEU A 158 7.60 7.08 -1.51
C LEU A 158 7.32 5.60 -1.30
N HIS A 159 7.14 5.23 -0.03
CA HIS A 159 6.77 3.87 0.34
C HIS A 159 5.37 3.53 -0.23
N PRO A 160 5.15 2.32 -0.80
CA PRO A 160 3.88 1.98 -1.45
C PRO A 160 2.64 2.10 -0.56
N VAL A 161 2.79 1.80 0.74
CA VAL A 161 1.70 1.99 1.71
C VAL A 161 1.34 3.46 1.90
N ALA A 162 2.31 4.39 1.84
CA ALA A 162 2.03 5.81 1.94
C ALA A 162 1.23 6.29 0.72
N VAL A 163 1.63 5.87 -0.48
CA VAL A 163 0.90 6.15 -1.73
C VAL A 163 -0.52 5.57 -1.65
N PHE A 164 -0.65 4.30 -1.25
CA PHE A 164 -1.95 3.64 -1.10
C PHE A 164 -2.86 4.38 -0.12
N ARG A 165 -2.37 4.68 1.10
CA ARG A 165 -3.14 5.42 2.11
C ARG A 165 -3.56 6.78 1.59
N TRP A 166 -2.64 7.53 0.99
CA TRP A 166 -2.95 8.84 0.44
C TRP A 166 -4.08 8.78 -0.61
N PHE A 167 -4.09 7.78 -1.48
CA PHE A 167 -5.18 7.60 -2.45
C PHE A 167 -6.54 7.27 -1.83
N HIS A 168 -6.58 6.69 -0.63
CA HIS A 168 -7.81 6.18 0.00
C HIS A 168 -8.33 7.05 1.15
N LEU A 169 -7.46 7.83 1.79
CA LEU A 169 -7.86 8.69 2.90
C LEU A 169 -8.48 10.00 2.39
N PRO A 170 -9.54 10.51 3.04
CA PRO A 170 -10.10 11.82 2.72
C PRO A 170 -9.06 12.93 2.88
N ASN A 171 -9.05 13.87 1.94
CA ASN A 171 -8.17 15.04 1.95
C ASN A 171 -9.00 16.32 2.12
N ALA A 172 -8.56 17.22 3.00
CA ALA A 172 -9.23 18.49 3.27
C ALA A 172 -9.28 19.42 2.05
N ASP A 173 -8.31 19.34 1.15
CA ASP A 173 -8.24 20.12 -0.09
C ASP A 173 -9.10 19.53 -1.22
N LEU A 174 -9.66 18.34 -1.02
CA LEU A 174 -10.55 17.64 -1.96
C LEU A 174 -11.98 17.60 -1.44
N ALA A 175 -12.55 18.77 -1.16
CA ALA A 175 -13.91 18.93 -0.66
C ALA A 175 -14.91 19.17 -1.81
N LEU A 176 -16.07 18.51 -1.72
CA LEU A 176 -17.24 18.85 -2.51
C LEU A 176 -18.23 19.65 -1.67
N GLU A 177 -18.44 20.90 -2.08
CA GLU A 177 -19.49 21.75 -1.54
C GLU A 177 -20.87 21.17 -1.87
N ARG A 178 -21.77 21.21 -0.90
CA ARG A 178 -23.18 20.85 -1.06
C ARG A 178 -24.03 21.95 -0.43
N ASP A 179 -25.04 22.40 -1.17
CA ASP A 179 -25.93 23.47 -0.71
C ASP A 179 -26.59 23.10 0.63
N GLY A 180 -26.20 23.81 1.69
CA GLY A 180 -26.79 23.70 3.03
C GLY A 180 -26.23 22.61 3.94
N ASP A 181 -25.21 21.85 3.52
CA ASP A 181 -24.58 20.76 4.28
C ASP A 181 -23.08 21.00 4.51
N GLU A 182 -22.47 20.24 5.43
CA GLU A 182 -21.01 20.22 5.58
C GLU A 182 -20.33 19.67 4.30
N PRO A 183 -19.17 20.25 3.89
CA PRO A 183 -18.45 19.80 2.71
C PRO A 183 -18.06 18.33 2.83
N ARG A 184 -18.32 17.55 1.78
CA ARG A 184 -17.90 16.15 1.74
C ARG A 184 -16.44 16.08 1.33
N LEU A 185 -15.58 15.65 2.24
CA LEU A 185 -14.18 15.34 1.93
C LEU A 185 -14.10 14.07 1.09
N LEU A 186 -13.29 14.11 0.03
CA LEU A 186 -13.02 12.99 -0.85
C LEU A 186 -11.56 12.57 -0.73
N SER A 187 -11.32 11.29 -1.03
CA SER A 187 -9.97 10.81 -1.28
C SER A 187 -9.55 11.18 -2.71
N PRO A 188 -8.23 11.22 -3.01
CA PRO A 188 -7.71 11.36 -4.37
C PRO A 188 -8.33 10.35 -5.35
N ARG A 189 -8.51 9.09 -4.95
CA ARG A 189 -9.13 8.06 -5.81
C ARG A 189 -10.58 8.41 -6.11
N ASP A 190 -11.37 8.77 -5.10
CA ASP A 190 -12.78 9.12 -5.29
C ASP A 190 -12.95 10.38 -6.16
N TRP A 191 -12.08 11.37 -5.97
CA TRP A 191 -12.04 12.57 -6.80
C TRP A 191 -11.84 12.25 -8.28
N LEU A 192 -10.83 11.44 -8.61
CA LEU A 192 -10.56 11.00 -9.98
C LEU A 192 -11.69 10.14 -10.55
N ARG A 193 -12.29 9.27 -9.71
CA ARG A 193 -13.39 8.39 -10.11
C ARG A 193 -14.66 9.18 -10.48
N LEU A 194 -14.90 10.29 -9.81
CA LEU A 194 -15.98 11.24 -10.14
C LEU A 194 -15.68 12.07 -11.40
N GLY A 195 -14.49 11.94 -11.98
CA GLY A 195 -14.08 12.71 -13.17
C GLY A 195 -13.80 14.18 -12.87
N LEU A 196 -13.55 14.53 -11.60
CA LEU A 196 -13.17 15.88 -11.20
C LEU A 196 -11.73 16.20 -11.69
N PRO A 197 -11.34 17.49 -11.75
CA PRO A 197 -10.06 17.88 -12.36
C PRO A 197 -8.86 17.20 -11.71
N ALA A 198 -8.12 16.42 -12.50
CA ALA A 198 -6.96 15.66 -12.02
C ALA A 198 -5.78 16.54 -11.61
N ALA A 199 -5.68 17.74 -12.20
CA ALA A 199 -4.62 18.71 -11.88
C ALA A 199 -4.54 19.02 -10.37
N VAL A 200 -5.68 19.13 -9.67
CA VAL A 200 -5.70 19.39 -8.22
C VAL A 200 -5.02 18.24 -7.46
N VAL A 201 -5.35 17.00 -7.81
CA VAL A 201 -4.77 15.80 -7.20
C VAL A 201 -3.29 15.66 -7.57
N ALA A 202 -2.90 16.02 -8.79
CA ALA A 202 -1.51 15.98 -9.23
C ALA A 202 -0.63 17.01 -8.51
N GLU A 203 -1.15 18.20 -8.22
CA GLU A 203 -0.43 19.20 -7.41
C GLU A 203 -0.32 18.79 -5.93
N LEU A 204 -1.29 18.06 -5.39
CA LEU A 204 -1.19 17.47 -4.05
C LEU A 204 -0.17 16.30 -4.02
N ALA A 205 -0.12 15.49 -5.08
CA ALA A 205 0.86 14.40 -5.20
C ALA A 205 2.31 14.90 -5.21
N ALA A 206 2.56 16.08 -5.78
CA ALA A 206 3.88 16.72 -5.80
C ALA A 206 4.38 17.20 -4.42
N GLN A 207 3.54 17.14 -3.39
CA GLN A 207 3.82 17.63 -2.03
C GLN A 207 3.98 16.49 -1.00
N LEU A 208 3.88 15.23 -1.44
CA LEU A 208 4.11 14.06 -0.61
C LEU A 208 5.59 13.79 -0.43
#